data_AF-A0A1W1XYB9-F1
#
_entry.id   AF-A0A1W1XYB9-F1
#
_cell.length_a   1.000
_cell.length_b   1.000
_cell.length_c   1.000
_cell.angle_alpha   90.00
_cell.angle_beta   90.00
_cell.angle_gamma   90.00
#
_symmetry.space_group_name_H-M   'P 1'
#
loop_
_entity.id
_entity.type
_entity.pdbx_description
1 polymer ?
#
loop_
_entity_poly.entity_id
_entity_poly.type
_entity_poly.pdbx_seq_one_letter_code
_entity_poly.pdbx_strand_id
1 'polypeptide(L)'
;MLETHVYEREVVGEEGDSLSHIVAMLTEPGDVLDVGTGSGALGRYLRQQDGRLIDGLTYNQAELERAQPFYRQIWLADLTQPQALDVLGERRYRYIVCADVLEHLADPETVLAALTKRLAVDGELVISIPNIGYAGVLAELLAGEFLYRNEGLLDRTHLRFFTRKSLLRLLDGAGLGATQWHSVVRPLPWSEFAPKYLDHLPPQVQRYLCAREDAHAYQFIVKAALGVDTTLQERLAPQNAPHFMAQLYWSTAAGDASFAEAASVRAFGIAGLGRQTLRFELPAGLAPLQALRIDPADRPGALELFSVRLRAQDGTVLWQWQPRDGGIDALGGMQRLPATHGEQAAFFAVFDEDPWLVLKLGQQVAAAMIEIELSWPQLPEAEVLAQAQRLCNAELARLGAESAHYRQKGAHYRQVAAWYRQEAARSSEEVVRNREEASAMAAQLRQQIAAQSEFLEHMKAQNARDLQSMQALQEELAHARGMLQGVRASKLWRLGRWLGLTKISL
;
A
#
# COMPACT_ATOMS: atom_id res chain seq x y z
N MET A 1 14.41 42.36 31.88
CA MET A 1 15.39 41.40 32.41
C MET A 1 15.09 40.08 31.75
N LEU A 2 15.92 39.64 30.81
CA LEU A 2 15.82 38.28 30.27
C LEU A 2 16.27 37.35 31.41
N GLU A 3 15.40 36.45 31.84
CA GLU A 3 15.76 35.40 32.79
C GLU A 3 16.92 34.59 32.19
N THR A 4 18.06 34.58 32.87
CA THR A 4 19.22 33.75 32.54
C THR A 4 18.87 32.29 32.80
N HIS A 5 18.20 31.66 31.85
CA HIS A 5 18.00 30.21 31.84
C HIS A 5 19.37 29.52 31.86
N VAL A 6 19.63 28.74 32.89
CA VAL A 6 20.82 27.88 32.97
C VAL A 6 20.44 26.54 32.36
N TYR A 7 21.10 26.19 31.25
CA TYR A 7 20.86 24.91 30.58
C TYR A 7 21.51 23.78 31.37
N GLU A 8 20.70 22.84 31.86
CA GLU A 8 21.15 21.66 32.60
C GLU A 8 21.17 20.46 31.65
N ARG A 9 22.37 19.97 31.31
CA ARG A 9 22.55 18.74 30.52
C ARG A 9 22.84 17.59 31.49
N GLU A 10 21.97 16.57 31.48
CA GLU A 10 22.24 15.29 32.15
C GLU A 10 22.79 14.29 31.14
N VAL A 11 23.93 13.67 31.48
CA VAL A 11 24.48 12.55 30.69
C VAL A 11 23.78 11.28 31.13
N VAL A 12 22.61 11.02 30.55
CA VAL A 12 21.99 9.70 30.64
C VAL A 12 22.55 8.88 29.49
N GLY A 13 23.19 7.76 29.81
CA GLY A 13 23.89 6.88 28.87
C GLY A 13 22.98 6.13 27.88
N GLU A 14 21.99 6.81 27.31
CA GLU A 14 21.21 6.31 26.18
C GLU A 14 21.75 6.90 24.87
N GLU A 15 21.74 6.07 23.83
CA GLU A 15 22.14 6.41 22.46
C GLU A 15 21.31 7.60 21.95
N GLY A 16 21.86 8.81 21.98
CA GLY A 16 21.18 10.00 21.43
C GLY A 16 21.65 11.38 21.89
N ASP A 17 22.40 11.50 22.99
CA ASP A 17 22.88 12.80 23.47
C ASP A 17 24.13 13.27 22.69
N SER A 18 24.14 14.52 22.19
CA SER A 18 25.25 15.07 21.40
C SER A 18 26.57 15.04 22.17
N LEU A 19 26.51 15.17 23.49
CA LEU A 19 27.68 15.12 24.35
C LEU A 19 28.40 13.77 24.30
N SER A 20 27.66 12.66 24.23
CA SER A 20 28.24 11.30 24.15
C SER A 20 29.07 11.12 22.87
N HIS A 21 28.56 11.63 21.76
CA HIS A 21 29.21 11.60 20.46
C HIS A 21 30.41 12.54 20.38
N ILE A 22 30.33 13.73 21.01
CA ILE A 22 31.47 14.63 21.16
C ILE A 22 32.60 13.91 21.90
N VAL A 23 32.31 13.28 23.04
CA VAL A 23 33.34 12.60 23.84
C VAL A 23 33.96 11.43 23.08
N ALA A 24 33.18 10.69 22.30
CA ALA A 24 33.70 9.63 21.44
C ALA A 24 34.70 10.12 20.37
N MET A 25 34.69 11.42 20.02
CA MET A 25 35.64 12.02 19.08
C MET A 25 36.94 12.50 19.74
N LEU A 26 36.99 12.59 21.09
CA LEU A 26 38.14 13.03 21.88
C LEU A 26 39.08 11.86 22.23
N THR A 27 39.58 11.17 21.20
CA THR A 27 40.28 9.88 21.36
C THR A 27 41.71 10.00 21.89
N GLU A 28 42.44 11.05 21.49
CA GLU A 28 43.83 11.23 21.88
C GLU A 28 43.95 11.97 23.22
N PRO A 29 45.01 11.74 24.01
CA PRO A 29 45.29 12.54 25.19
C PRO A 29 45.67 13.98 24.79
N GLY A 30 45.25 14.95 25.59
CA GLY A 30 45.66 16.34 25.40
C GLY A 30 44.71 17.34 26.04
N ASP A 31 45.18 18.59 26.14
CA ASP A 31 44.43 19.71 26.71
C ASP A 31 43.18 20.03 25.88
N VAL A 32 42.04 20.16 26.56
CA VAL A 32 40.73 20.47 25.95
C VAL A 32 40.27 21.85 26.42
N LEU A 33 39.79 22.67 25.50
CA LEU A 33 39.04 23.88 25.77
C LEU A 33 37.57 23.67 25.43
N ASP A 34 36.71 23.81 26.41
CA ASP A 34 35.25 23.80 26.25
C ASP A 34 34.73 25.23 26.11
N VAL A 35 34.28 25.57 24.91
CA VAL A 35 33.76 26.89 24.58
C VAL A 35 32.25 26.84 24.74
N GLY A 36 31.71 27.62 25.67
CA GLY A 36 30.29 27.57 26.04
C GLY A 36 29.99 26.44 27.03
N THR A 37 30.65 26.44 28.20
CA THR A 37 30.60 25.31 29.15
C THR A 37 29.21 24.95 29.68
N GLY A 38 28.25 25.87 29.59
CA GLY A 38 26.95 25.74 30.27
C GLY A 38 27.15 25.41 31.75
N SER A 39 26.33 24.52 32.29
CA SER A 39 26.46 23.99 33.67
C SER A 39 27.64 23.04 33.90
N GLY A 40 28.50 22.83 32.90
CA GLY A 40 29.74 22.05 33.02
C GLY A 40 29.59 20.54 32.79
N ALA A 41 28.61 20.12 31.99
CA ALA A 41 28.33 18.71 31.73
C ALA A 41 29.52 17.96 31.09
N LEU A 42 30.19 18.58 30.11
CA LEU A 42 31.37 17.99 29.46
C LEU A 42 32.51 17.76 30.45
N GLY A 43 32.87 18.79 31.23
CA GLY A 43 33.94 18.70 32.23
C GLY A 43 33.64 17.68 33.31
N ARG A 44 32.38 17.60 33.76
CA ARG A 44 31.94 16.58 34.72
C ARG A 44 32.12 15.17 34.16
N TYR A 45 31.70 14.94 32.91
CA TYR A 45 31.78 13.64 32.27
C TYR A 45 33.22 13.20 32.04
N LEU A 46 34.07 14.04 31.42
CA LEU A 46 35.46 13.70 31.12
C LEU A 46 36.26 13.44 32.41
N ARG A 47 36.03 14.24 33.46
CA ARG A 47 36.66 14.00 34.76
C ARG A 47 36.28 12.66 35.38
N GLN A 48 35.05 12.18 35.17
CA GLN A 48 34.60 10.88 35.67
C GLN A 48 35.14 9.71 34.84
N GLN A 49 35.31 9.88 33.54
CA GLN A 49 35.70 8.80 32.62
C GLN A 49 37.22 8.52 32.62
N ASP A 50 38.04 9.52 32.30
CA ASP A 50 39.50 9.35 32.14
C ASP A 50 40.31 10.27 33.07
N GLY A 51 39.65 11.09 33.89
CA GLY A 51 40.28 12.00 34.84
C GLY A 51 40.88 13.25 34.18
N ARG A 52 40.62 13.48 32.89
CA ARG A 52 41.14 14.63 32.17
C ARG A 52 40.54 15.92 32.72
N LEU A 53 41.40 16.88 33.06
CA LEU A 53 40.99 18.22 33.47
C LEU A 53 41.00 19.14 32.24
N ILE A 54 39.88 19.82 32.02
CA ILE A 54 39.65 20.67 30.85
C ILE A 54 39.55 22.14 31.25
N ASP A 55 39.87 23.05 30.34
CA ASP A 55 39.65 24.48 30.50
C ASP A 55 38.29 24.88 29.90
N GLY A 56 37.70 25.98 30.36
CA GLY A 56 36.34 26.38 29.95
C GLY A 56 36.14 27.88 29.74
N LEU A 57 35.25 28.25 28.82
CA LEU A 57 34.75 29.61 28.62
C LEU A 57 33.22 29.64 28.74
N THR A 58 32.69 30.57 29.52
CA THR A 58 31.26 30.91 29.54
C THR A 58 31.09 32.40 29.68
N TYR A 59 30.03 32.97 29.10
CA TYR A 59 29.68 34.38 29.29
C TYR A 59 28.77 34.60 30.52
N ASN A 60 28.33 33.52 31.18
CA ASN A 60 27.37 33.54 32.27
C ASN A 60 28.04 33.21 33.61
N GLN A 61 27.97 34.15 34.56
CA GLN A 61 28.57 34.02 35.88
C GLN A 61 28.01 32.83 36.69
N ALA A 62 26.70 32.56 36.57
CA ALA A 62 26.06 31.46 37.31
C ALA A 62 26.40 30.08 36.72
N GLU A 63 26.71 30.01 35.43
CA GLU A 63 27.26 28.80 34.79
C GLU A 63 28.69 28.57 35.24
N LEU A 64 29.50 29.62 35.29
CA LEU A 64 30.88 29.57 35.74
C LEU A 64 30.97 28.96 37.14
N GLU A 65 30.20 29.47 38.09
CA GLU A 65 30.19 29.00 39.48
C GLU A 65 29.79 27.52 39.60
N ARG A 66 28.85 27.04 38.77
CA ARG A 66 28.41 25.64 38.74
C ARG A 66 29.41 24.71 38.07
N ALA A 67 30.04 25.16 36.98
CA ALA A 67 30.97 24.36 36.20
C ALA A 67 32.35 24.28 36.87
N GLN A 68 32.81 25.35 37.53
CA GLN A 68 34.15 25.51 38.10
C GLN A 68 34.71 24.26 38.84
N PRO A 69 33.94 23.54 39.67
CA PRO A 69 34.45 22.35 40.36
C PRO A 69 34.97 21.24 39.43
N PHE A 70 34.56 21.21 38.16
CA PHE A 70 34.90 20.16 37.19
C PHE A 70 36.02 20.55 36.21
N TYR A 71 36.43 21.82 36.18
CA TYR A 71 37.36 22.36 35.20
C TYR A 71 38.70 22.73 35.87
N ARG A 72 39.80 22.66 35.12
CA ARG A 72 41.12 23.16 35.56
C ARG A 72 41.07 24.66 35.77
N GLN A 73 40.53 25.36 34.78
CA GLN A 73 40.31 26.80 34.81
C GLN A 73 39.09 27.15 33.97
N ILE A 74 38.27 28.09 34.44
CA ILE A 74 37.13 28.61 33.70
C ILE A 74 37.20 30.14 33.71
N TRP A 75 36.93 30.77 32.57
CA TRP A 75 36.90 32.24 32.45
C TRP A 75 35.53 32.73 32.03
N LEU A 76 35.17 33.90 32.58
CA LEU A 76 34.04 34.67 32.10
C LEU A 76 34.46 35.40 30.81
N ALA A 77 33.94 34.96 29.67
CA ALA A 77 34.29 35.49 28.37
C ALA A 77 33.06 35.55 27.45
N ASP A 78 32.72 36.75 27.00
CA ASP A 78 31.69 36.98 25.98
C ASP A 78 32.34 36.96 24.60
N LEU A 79 32.10 35.88 23.84
CA LEU A 79 32.68 35.65 22.51
C LEU A 79 32.28 36.71 21.47
N THR A 80 31.28 37.56 21.75
CA THR A 80 30.94 38.68 20.88
C THR A 80 31.94 39.83 20.97
N GLN A 81 32.82 39.83 21.98
CA GLN A 81 33.85 40.84 22.16
C GLN A 81 35.12 40.47 21.39
N PRO A 82 35.77 41.42 20.67
CA PRO A 82 36.96 41.13 19.86
C PRO A 82 38.15 40.49 20.60
N GLN A 83 38.25 40.71 21.92
CA GLN A 83 39.36 40.27 22.78
C GLN A 83 38.94 39.15 23.75
N ALA A 84 37.78 38.53 23.54
CA ALA A 84 37.23 37.53 24.46
C ALA A 84 38.19 36.37 24.75
N LEU A 85 38.99 35.98 23.76
CA LEU A 85 39.94 34.86 23.85
C LEU A 85 41.33 35.25 24.35
N ASP A 86 41.58 36.52 24.69
CA ASP A 86 42.88 36.97 25.21
C ASP A 86 43.13 36.46 26.63
N VAL A 87 42.06 36.14 27.37
CA VAL A 87 42.12 35.51 28.70
C VAL A 87 42.85 34.16 28.71
N LEU A 88 42.91 33.50 27.54
CA LEU A 88 43.62 32.23 27.36
C LEU A 88 45.15 32.41 27.31
N GLY A 89 45.66 33.64 27.10
CA GLY A 89 47.07 33.94 26.96
C GLY A 89 47.69 33.22 25.76
N GLU A 90 48.82 32.54 25.96
CA GLU A 90 49.49 31.75 24.91
C GLU A 90 49.13 30.25 24.91
N ARG A 91 48.10 29.84 25.65
CA ARG A 91 47.67 28.44 25.66
C ARG A 91 47.25 27.98 24.27
N ARG A 92 47.57 26.72 23.98
CA ARG A 92 47.15 26.00 22.76
C ARG A 92 46.56 24.66 23.18
N TYR A 93 45.52 24.22 22.48
CA TYR A 93 44.71 23.07 22.88
C TYR A 93 44.76 21.98 21.82
N ARG A 94 44.83 20.72 22.28
CA ARG A 94 44.67 19.54 21.42
C ARG A 94 43.24 19.44 20.93
N TYR A 95 42.27 19.80 21.78
CA TYR A 95 40.86 19.86 21.40
C TYR A 95 40.25 21.20 21.78
N ILE A 96 39.50 21.80 20.87
CA ILE A 96 38.56 22.88 21.19
C ILE A 96 37.17 22.35 20.88
N VAL A 97 36.24 22.45 21.84
CA VAL A 97 34.86 21.96 21.70
C VAL A 97 33.92 23.15 21.67
N CYS A 98 33.08 23.24 20.65
CA CYS A 98 31.98 24.20 20.53
C CYS A 98 30.67 23.40 20.43
N ALA A 99 30.08 23.08 21.57
CA ALA A 99 28.84 22.33 21.62
C ALA A 99 27.65 23.29 21.63
N ASP A 100 27.00 23.47 20.47
CA ASP A 100 25.80 24.29 20.33
C ASP A 100 26.04 25.76 20.74
N VAL A 101 27.08 26.35 20.14
CA VAL A 101 27.53 27.73 20.42
C VAL A 101 27.47 28.62 19.19
N LEU A 102 27.92 28.12 18.04
CA LEU A 102 28.16 28.95 16.86
C LEU A 102 26.87 29.54 16.27
N GLU A 103 25.75 28.85 16.43
CA GLU A 103 24.41 29.27 16.04
C GLU A 103 23.88 30.46 16.85
N HIS A 104 24.38 30.68 18.07
CA HIS A 104 24.02 31.81 18.93
C HIS A 104 24.85 33.07 18.63
N LEU A 105 25.88 32.97 17.80
CA LEU A 105 26.77 34.09 17.48
C LEU A 105 26.28 34.85 16.25
N ALA A 106 26.39 36.18 16.28
CA ALA A 106 26.10 37.00 15.10
C ALA A 106 27.19 36.90 14.01
N ASP A 107 28.44 36.65 14.41
CA ASP A 107 29.61 36.52 13.52
C ASP A 107 30.46 35.29 13.94
N PRO A 108 29.95 34.07 13.69
CA PRO A 108 30.66 32.84 14.03
C PRO A 108 31.97 32.69 13.25
N GLU A 109 32.08 33.26 12.05
CA GLU A 109 33.29 33.24 11.22
C GLU A 109 34.49 33.85 11.97
N THR A 110 34.32 35.05 12.54
CA THR A 110 35.39 35.74 13.28
C THR A 110 35.78 34.96 14.54
N VAL A 111 34.80 34.45 15.29
CA VAL A 111 35.06 33.68 16.52
C VAL A 111 35.78 32.37 16.19
N LEU A 112 35.33 31.66 15.15
CA LEU A 112 35.95 30.41 14.71
C LEU A 112 37.41 30.62 14.25
N ALA A 113 37.69 31.68 13.50
CA ALA A 113 39.05 32.04 13.11
C ALA A 113 39.94 32.36 14.33
N ALA A 114 39.37 33.00 15.36
CA ALA A 114 40.10 33.29 16.60
C ALA A 114 40.36 32.02 17.43
N LEU A 115 39.39 31.11 17.54
CA LEU A 115 39.55 29.80 18.18
C LEU A 115 40.59 28.93 17.46
N THR A 116 40.59 28.96 16.13
CA THR A 116 41.56 28.21 15.31
C THR A 116 43.01 28.59 15.62
N LYS A 117 43.28 29.86 15.95
CA LYS A 117 44.62 30.32 16.38
C LYS A 117 45.05 29.75 17.74
N ARG A 118 44.10 29.21 18.51
CA ARG A 118 44.34 28.56 19.81
C ARG A 118 44.48 27.03 19.69
N LEU A 119 44.37 26.45 18.50
CA LEU A 119 44.67 25.04 18.29
C LEU A 119 46.18 24.79 18.38
N ALA A 120 46.56 23.63 18.94
CA ALA A 120 47.89 23.08 18.80
C ALA A 120 48.18 22.70 17.34
N VAL A 121 49.44 22.37 17.02
CA VAL A 121 49.84 21.94 15.66
C VAL A 121 49.06 20.69 15.22
N ASP A 122 48.77 19.81 16.16
CA ASP A 122 47.99 18.59 16.02
C ASP A 122 46.55 18.77 16.53
N GLY A 123 46.12 20.01 16.77
CA GLY A 123 44.84 20.34 17.37
C GLY A 123 43.64 20.08 16.46
N GLU A 124 42.55 19.63 17.06
CA GLU A 124 41.27 19.38 16.40
C GLU A 124 40.17 20.23 17.04
N LEU A 125 39.26 20.73 16.21
CA LEU A 125 38.04 21.42 16.63
C LEU A 125 36.86 20.43 16.55
N VAL A 126 36.05 20.36 17.59
CA VAL A 126 34.81 19.56 17.61
C VAL A 126 33.62 20.50 17.74
N ILE A 127 32.70 20.45 16.78
CA ILE A 127 31.50 21.31 16.75
C ILE A 127 30.26 20.43 16.80
N SER A 128 29.30 20.77 17.67
CA SER A 128 27.89 20.37 17.52
C SER A 128 27.12 21.55 16.94
N ILE A 129 26.30 21.31 15.91
CA ILE A 129 25.49 22.37 15.32
C ILE A 129 24.13 21.87 14.80
N PRO A 130 23.04 22.59 15.06
CA PRO A 130 21.72 22.29 14.52
C PRO A 130 21.66 22.34 12.99
N ASN A 131 20.89 21.42 12.39
CA ASN A 131 20.69 21.36 10.94
C ASN A 131 19.35 21.99 10.53
N ILE A 132 19.39 23.18 9.91
CA ILE A 132 18.19 23.83 9.37
C ILE A 132 17.59 23.09 8.16
N GLY A 133 18.37 22.18 7.56
CA GLY A 133 17.94 21.34 6.45
C GLY A 133 17.02 20.18 6.84
N TYR A 134 16.71 20.02 8.14
CA TYR A 134 15.84 18.96 8.67
C TYR A 134 14.44 18.99 8.06
N ALA A 135 13.87 17.82 7.77
CA ALA A 135 12.60 17.67 7.06
C ALA A 135 11.43 18.37 7.77
N GLY A 136 11.40 18.37 9.10
CA GLY A 136 10.36 19.04 9.88
C GLY A 136 10.35 20.57 9.70
N VAL A 137 11.53 21.20 9.72
CA VAL A 137 11.68 22.65 9.47
C VAL A 137 11.15 23.00 8.09
N LEU A 138 11.50 22.19 7.09
CA LEU A 138 11.14 22.45 5.71
C LEU A 138 9.66 22.22 5.43
N ALA A 139 9.05 21.22 6.09
CA ALA A 139 7.61 21.00 6.01
C ALA A 139 6.82 22.18 6.61
N GLU A 140 7.24 22.71 7.76
CA GLU A 140 6.66 23.94 8.33
C GLU A 140 6.86 25.14 7.40
N LEU A 141 8.07 25.35 6.86
CA LEU A 141 8.37 26.44 5.92
C LEU A 141 7.51 26.38 4.66
N LEU A 142 7.32 25.20 4.07
CA LEU A 142 6.45 25.01 2.90
C LEU A 142 4.97 25.26 3.22
N ALA A 143 4.57 25.04 4.47
CA ALA A 143 3.25 25.41 4.98
C ALA A 143 3.13 26.91 5.34
N GLY A 144 4.20 27.70 5.16
CA GLY A 144 4.23 29.13 5.48
C GLY A 144 4.58 29.45 6.94
N GLU A 145 5.07 28.46 7.71
CA GLU A 145 5.38 28.58 9.13
C GLU A 145 6.89 28.64 9.39
N PHE A 146 7.31 29.54 10.27
CA PHE A 146 8.68 29.60 10.77
C PHE A 146 8.67 29.93 12.27
N LEU A 147 8.23 28.97 13.06
CA LEU A 147 7.92 29.13 14.47
C LEU A 147 9.17 28.98 15.33
N TYR A 148 9.64 30.10 15.88
CA TYR A 148 10.66 30.09 16.92
C TYR A 148 10.11 29.50 18.23
N ARG A 149 10.93 28.70 18.90
CA ARG A 149 10.59 27.93 20.10
C ARG A 149 11.51 28.31 21.26
N ASN A 150 11.24 27.76 22.45
CA ASN A 150 12.11 27.92 23.63
C ASN A 150 13.40 27.08 23.53
N GLU A 151 13.37 26.02 22.71
CA GLU A 151 14.42 25.02 22.56
C GLU A 151 14.26 24.34 21.18
N GLY A 152 15.27 23.58 20.76
CA GLY A 152 15.26 22.80 19.53
C GLY A 152 15.90 23.52 18.33
N LEU A 153 15.61 23.08 17.10
CA LEU A 153 16.30 23.61 15.90
C LEU A 153 16.01 25.08 15.64
N LEU A 154 14.79 25.52 15.97
CA LEU A 154 14.33 26.90 15.85
C LEU A 154 14.26 27.58 17.22
N ASP A 155 15.23 27.33 18.11
CA ASP A 155 15.38 28.11 19.33
C ASP A 155 15.45 29.61 19.00
N ARG A 156 14.69 30.43 19.74
CA ARG A 156 14.65 31.88 19.57
C ARG A 156 16.00 32.59 19.75
N THR A 157 16.97 31.92 20.38
CA THR A 157 18.31 32.42 20.62
C THR A 157 19.27 32.10 19.48
N HIS A 158 18.87 31.26 18.50
CA HIS A 158 19.65 31.01 17.30
C HIS A 158 19.61 32.23 16.36
N LEU A 159 20.78 32.77 16.04
CA LEU A 159 20.98 33.90 15.11
C LEU A 159 21.49 33.42 13.73
N ARG A 160 22.07 32.22 13.67
CA ARG A 160 22.66 31.62 12.48
C ARG A 160 22.15 30.20 12.31
N PHE A 161 21.95 29.81 11.06
CA PHE A 161 21.37 28.53 10.70
C PHE A 161 22.28 27.80 9.71
N PHE A 162 22.52 26.52 9.96
CA PHE A 162 23.50 25.75 9.20
C PHE A 162 22.88 24.53 8.52
N THR A 163 23.35 24.28 7.31
CA THR A 163 23.24 23.01 6.59
C THR A 163 24.64 22.39 6.55
N ARG A 164 24.76 21.11 6.18
CA ARG A 164 26.07 20.47 5.95
C ARG A 164 26.99 21.34 5.10
N LYS A 165 26.48 21.85 3.97
CA LYS A 165 27.26 22.66 3.02
C LYS A 165 27.64 24.04 3.57
N SER A 166 26.82 24.67 4.40
CA SER A 166 27.19 25.95 5.00
C SER A 166 28.16 25.79 6.17
N LEU A 167 28.07 24.69 6.92
CA LEU A 167 29.06 24.35 7.95
C LEU A 167 30.44 24.07 7.34
N LEU A 168 30.50 23.27 6.26
CA LEU A 168 31.76 23.02 5.56
C LEU A 168 32.39 24.32 5.02
N ARG A 169 31.60 25.25 4.49
CA ARG A 169 32.10 26.57 4.06
C ARG A 169 32.59 27.43 5.23
N LEU A 170 31.93 27.36 6.39
CA LEU A 170 32.37 28.06 7.60
C LEU A 170 33.74 27.52 8.07
N LEU A 171 33.92 26.20 8.07
CA LEU A 171 35.19 25.54 8.41
C LEU A 171 36.31 25.93 7.42
N ASP A 172 36.04 25.84 6.13
CA ASP A 172 37.00 26.16 5.07
C ASP A 172 37.47 27.62 5.16
N GLY A 173 36.55 28.55 5.44
CA GLY A 173 36.89 29.96 5.68
C GLY A 173 37.80 30.21 6.88
N ALA A 174 37.85 29.27 7.84
CA ALA A 174 38.78 29.29 8.96
C ALA A 174 40.07 28.47 8.71
N GLY A 175 40.26 27.91 7.51
CA GLY A 175 41.40 27.05 7.17
C GLY A 175 41.31 25.64 7.75
N LEU A 176 40.10 25.21 8.15
CA LEU A 176 39.81 23.91 8.72
C LEU A 176 39.12 23.01 7.69
N GLY A 177 39.49 21.73 7.66
CA GLY A 177 38.76 20.68 6.93
C GLY A 177 38.17 19.65 7.88
N ALA A 178 36.96 19.17 7.57
CA ALA A 178 36.29 18.15 8.38
C ALA A 178 37.00 16.79 8.23
N THR A 179 37.48 16.23 9.34
CA THR A 179 38.14 14.92 9.42
C THR A 179 37.19 13.80 9.80
N GLN A 180 36.14 14.11 10.56
CA GLN A 180 35.10 13.17 10.97
C GLN A 180 33.74 13.87 11.01
N TRP A 181 32.70 13.15 10.61
CA TRP A 181 31.33 13.65 10.59
C TRP A 181 30.38 12.62 11.21
N HIS A 182 29.50 13.08 12.09
CA HIS A 182 28.40 12.30 12.63
C HIS A 182 27.11 13.10 12.54
N SER A 183 26.03 12.46 12.10
CA SER A 183 24.69 13.05 12.06
C SER A 183 23.85 12.42 13.14
N VAL A 184 23.38 13.21 14.11
CA VAL A 184 22.43 12.71 15.11
C VAL A 184 21.06 12.66 14.46
N VAL A 185 20.54 11.46 14.31
CA VAL A 185 19.27 11.22 13.65
C VAL A 185 18.14 11.34 14.66
N ARG A 186 17.17 12.20 14.36
CA ARG A 186 15.92 12.31 15.13
C ARG A 186 14.75 12.16 14.16
N PRO A 187 14.03 11.03 14.17
CA PRO A 187 12.81 10.87 13.38
C PRO A 187 11.78 11.96 13.69
N LEU A 188 11.00 12.35 12.68
CA LEU A 188 10.00 13.44 12.80
C LEU A 188 9.03 13.27 13.98
N PRO A 189 8.44 12.08 14.23
CA PRO A 189 7.53 11.90 15.36
C PRO A 189 8.15 12.11 16.74
N TRP A 190 9.49 12.07 16.83
CA TRP A 190 10.22 12.26 18.08
C TRP A 190 10.81 13.67 18.20
N SER A 191 10.55 14.55 17.23
CA SER A 191 10.97 15.95 17.22
C SER A 191 9.83 16.90 17.61
N GLU A 192 10.17 18.19 17.75
CA GLU A 192 9.26 19.28 18.09
C GLU A 192 8.37 19.76 16.92
N PHE A 193 8.50 19.13 15.76
CA PHE A 193 7.78 19.48 14.54
C PHE A 193 6.53 18.62 14.40
N ALA A 194 5.40 19.25 14.10
CA ALA A 194 4.13 18.53 14.02
C ALA A 194 4.06 17.70 12.71
N PRO A 195 3.85 16.36 12.78
CA PRO A 195 3.82 15.50 11.59
C PRO A 195 2.81 15.94 10.52
N LYS A 196 1.70 16.56 10.95
CA LYS A 196 0.65 17.12 10.08
C LYS A 196 1.20 18.00 8.96
N TYR A 197 2.27 18.75 9.17
CA TYR A 197 2.82 19.64 8.14
C TYR A 197 3.45 18.84 7.01
N LEU A 198 4.14 17.74 7.32
CA LEU A 198 4.66 16.83 6.32
C LEU A 198 3.51 16.03 5.68
N ASP A 199 2.60 15.48 6.49
CA ASP A 199 1.50 14.61 6.04
C ASP A 199 0.51 15.30 5.07
N HIS A 200 0.38 16.62 5.15
CA HIS A 200 -0.47 17.40 4.24
C HIS A 200 0.22 17.79 2.91
N LEU A 201 1.54 17.60 2.77
CA LEU A 201 2.22 17.87 1.51
C LEU A 201 1.84 16.82 0.45
N PRO A 202 1.89 17.13 -0.85
CA PRO A 202 1.71 16.13 -1.89
C PRO A 202 2.70 14.95 -1.70
N PRO A 203 2.29 13.68 -1.91
CA PRO A 203 3.14 12.52 -1.65
C PRO A 203 4.53 12.58 -2.32
N GLN A 204 4.62 13.14 -3.53
CA GLN A 204 5.89 13.31 -4.23
C GLN A 204 6.84 14.27 -3.50
N VAL A 205 6.30 15.32 -2.88
CA VAL A 205 7.06 16.30 -2.09
C VAL A 205 7.50 15.68 -0.77
N GLN A 206 6.61 14.93 -0.09
CA GLN A 206 6.97 14.20 1.13
C GLN A 206 8.14 13.24 0.88
N ARG A 207 8.03 12.39 -0.14
CA ARG A 207 9.10 11.45 -0.53
C ARG A 207 10.40 12.18 -0.84
N TYR A 208 10.33 13.29 -1.59
CA TYR A 208 11.52 14.07 -1.90
C TYR A 208 12.18 14.66 -0.64
N LEU A 209 11.41 15.25 0.27
CA LEU A 209 11.94 15.85 1.49
C LEU A 209 12.58 14.82 2.40
N CYS A 210 11.92 13.67 2.59
CA CYS A 210 12.39 12.60 3.46
C CYS A 210 13.57 11.82 2.87
N ALA A 211 13.71 11.76 1.55
CA ALA A 211 14.78 10.99 0.92
C ALA A 211 16.10 11.75 0.74
N ARG A 212 16.19 13.00 1.22
CA ARG A 212 17.46 13.74 1.24
C ARG A 212 18.40 13.18 2.29
N GLU A 213 19.70 13.23 2.00
CA GLU A 213 20.78 12.75 2.88
C GLU A 213 20.63 13.18 4.35
N ASP A 214 20.40 14.48 4.57
CA ASP A 214 20.29 15.06 5.90
C ASP A 214 18.84 15.31 6.35
N ALA A 215 17.86 14.62 5.74
CA ALA A 215 16.44 14.85 6.03
C ALA A 215 16.07 14.62 7.50
N HIS A 216 16.66 13.59 8.11
CA HIS A 216 16.44 13.24 9.52
C HIS A 216 17.63 13.54 10.41
N ALA A 217 18.69 14.15 9.87
CA ALA A 217 19.80 14.65 10.66
C ALA A 217 19.34 15.90 11.41
N TYR A 218 19.17 15.78 12.71
CA TYR A 218 18.72 16.87 13.58
C TYR A 218 19.88 17.85 13.85
N GLN A 219 21.05 17.30 14.14
CA GLN A 219 22.27 18.04 14.43
C GLN A 219 23.47 17.30 13.83
N PHE A 220 24.51 18.07 13.51
CA PHE A 220 25.79 17.55 13.05
C PHE A 220 26.83 17.68 14.14
N ILE A 221 27.63 16.64 14.31
CA ILE A 221 28.81 16.64 15.16
C ILE A 221 30.01 16.42 14.26
N VAL A 222 30.91 17.40 14.23
CA VAL A 222 32.00 17.45 13.25
C VAL A 222 33.30 17.66 13.97
N LYS A 223 34.29 16.83 13.64
CA LYS A 223 35.69 17.05 13.99
C LYS A 223 36.42 17.63 12.79
N ALA A 224 37.21 18.68 13.01
CA ALA A 224 37.93 19.38 11.96
C ALA A 224 39.36 19.72 12.38
N ALA A 225 40.28 19.76 11.41
CA ALA A 225 41.69 20.05 11.65
C ALA A 225 42.26 21.00 10.58
N LEU A 226 43.36 21.67 10.92
CA LEU A 226 44.06 22.61 10.04
C LEU A 226 44.69 21.91 8.83
N GLY A 227 44.62 22.55 7.67
CA GLY A 227 45.35 22.12 6.47
C GLY A 227 44.84 20.81 5.85
N VAL A 228 43.66 20.35 6.23
CA VAL A 228 42.98 19.21 5.62
C VAL A 228 42.33 19.67 4.31
N ASP A 229 42.77 19.09 3.19
CA ASP A 229 42.25 19.44 1.87
C ASP A 229 40.80 18.96 1.70
N THR A 230 39.89 19.92 1.59
CA THR A 230 38.44 19.74 1.47
C THR A 230 37.99 19.35 0.06
N THR A 231 38.88 19.39 -0.94
CA THR A 231 38.56 19.08 -2.35
C THR A 231 38.19 17.62 -2.63
N LEU A 232 38.34 16.72 -1.64
CA LEU A 232 37.85 15.34 -1.72
C LEU A 232 36.41 15.14 -1.23
N GLN A 233 35.84 16.07 -0.47
CA GLN A 233 34.47 15.96 0.05
C GLN A 233 33.39 16.39 -0.96
N GLU A 234 33.76 17.14 -2.01
CA GLU A 234 32.84 17.49 -3.12
C GLU A 234 32.52 16.31 -4.07
N ARG A 235 33.16 15.15 -3.93
CA ARG A 235 32.86 13.95 -4.75
C ARG A 235 31.66 13.14 -4.24
N LEU A 236 31.06 13.51 -3.12
CA LEU A 236 29.86 12.86 -2.57
C LEU A 236 28.67 13.83 -2.64
N ALA A 237 27.95 13.72 -3.75
CA ALA A 237 26.49 13.83 -3.87
C ALA A 237 26.17 14.31 -5.30
N PRO A 238 25.50 13.51 -6.15
CA PRO A 238 24.72 14.08 -7.24
C PRO A 238 23.74 15.07 -6.61
N GLN A 239 23.92 16.36 -6.90
CA GLN A 239 23.09 17.44 -6.40
C GLN A 239 21.67 17.30 -6.98
N ASN A 240 20.66 17.29 -6.10
CA ASN A 240 19.23 17.41 -6.41
C ASN A 240 18.57 16.33 -7.28
N ALA A 241 19.13 15.12 -7.33
CA ALA A 241 18.44 14.00 -7.96
C ALA A 241 17.47 13.34 -6.95
N PRO A 242 16.15 13.24 -7.24
CA PRO A 242 15.20 12.55 -6.37
C PRO A 242 15.66 11.11 -6.13
N HIS A 243 15.60 10.65 -4.88
CA HIS A 243 15.89 9.25 -4.58
C HIS A 243 14.67 8.37 -4.83
N PHE A 244 14.90 7.08 -5.02
CA PHE A 244 13.87 6.04 -5.02
C PHE A 244 14.27 4.94 -4.04
N MET A 245 13.30 4.27 -3.42
CA MET A 245 13.54 3.15 -2.53
C MET A 245 13.38 1.84 -3.30
N ALA A 246 14.41 1.00 -3.30
CA ALA A 246 14.33 -0.38 -3.76
C ALA A 246 14.22 -1.32 -2.57
N GLN A 247 13.37 -2.34 -2.68
CA GLN A 247 13.21 -3.38 -1.68
C GLN A 247 13.51 -4.74 -2.28
N LEU A 248 14.26 -5.55 -1.56
CA LEU A 248 14.66 -6.89 -1.97
C LEU A 248 14.06 -7.88 -1.00
N TYR A 249 13.35 -8.87 -1.54
CA TYR A 249 12.85 -10.03 -0.81
C TYR A 249 13.58 -11.27 -1.28
N TRP A 250 13.69 -12.25 -0.40
CA TRP A 250 14.30 -13.54 -0.71
C TRP A 250 13.44 -14.71 -0.25
N SER A 251 13.62 -15.85 -0.91
CA SER A 251 13.01 -17.12 -0.53
C SER A 251 14.08 -18.19 -0.39
N THR A 252 13.99 -19.00 0.65
CA THR A 252 14.89 -20.14 0.94
C THR A 252 14.21 -21.50 0.71
N ALA A 253 12.88 -21.50 0.55
CA ALA A 253 12.08 -22.70 0.33
C ALA A 253 12.25 -23.25 -1.09
N ALA A 254 12.24 -24.58 -1.23
CA ALA A 254 12.24 -25.24 -2.54
C ALA A 254 10.80 -25.32 -3.06
N GLY A 255 10.52 -24.73 -4.24
CA GLY A 255 9.21 -24.80 -4.88
C GLY A 255 8.60 -23.44 -5.20
N ASP A 256 7.28 -23.27 -4.98
CA ASP A 256 6.61 -21.98 -5.13
C ASP A 256 7.16 -20.99 -4.09
N ALA A 257 7.95 -20.04 -4.58
CA ALA A 257 8.61 -19.04 -3.76
C ALA A 257 7.53 -18.16 -3.08
N SER A 258 7.37 -18.31 -1.77
CA SER A 258 6.68 -17.32 -0.95
C SER A 258 7.68 -16.26 -0.51
N PHE A 259 7.27 -15.00 -0.56
CA PHE A 259 8.04 -13.84 -0.12
C PHE A 259 7.31 -13.24 1.08
N ALA A 260 7.96 -13.27 2.24
CA ALA A 260 7.42 -12.70 3.47
C ALA A 260 8.08 -11.35 3.75
N GLU A 261 7.36 -10.43 4.38
CA GLU A 261 7.87 -9.08 4.68
C GLU A 261 9.06 -9.10 5.65
N ALA A 262 9.07 -10.05 6.59
CA ALA A 262 10.19 -10.31 7.50
C ALA A 262 11.47 -10.81 6.78
N ALA A 263 11.36 -11.21 5.51
CA ALA A 263 12.47 -11.65 4.66
C ALA A 263 12.75 -10.59 3.59
N SER A 264 12.96 -9.34 4.02
CA SER A 264 13.27 -8.23 3.12
C SER A 264 14.30 -7.24 3.67
N VAL A 265 14.93 -6.52 2.76
CA VAL A 265 15.91 -5.46 3.03
C VAL A 265 15.74 -4.33 2.02
N ARG A 266 16.04 -3.10 2.41
CA ARG A 266 15.82 -1.89 1.59
C ARG A 266 17.15 -1.20 1.30
N ALA A 267 17.24 -0.59 0.13
CA ALA A 267 18.32 0.30 -0.26
C ALA A 267 17.76 1.49 -1.05
N PHE A 268 18.49 2.60 -1.07
CA PHE A 268 18.08 3.80 -1.78
C PHE A 268 18.97 4.03 -2.99
N GLY A 269 18.34 4.35 -4.13
CA GLY A 269 19.02 4.78 -5.34
C GLY A 269 18.70 6.22 -5.69
N ILE A 270 19.45 6.77 -6.66
CA ILE A 270 19.38 8.16 -7.10
C ILE A 270 18.79 8.20 -8.51
N ALA A 271 17.62 8.81 -8.70
CA ALA A 271 16.98 8.93 -10.01
C ALA A 271 17.68 9.97 -10.89
N GLY A 272 17.94 9.64 -12.15
CA GLY A 272 18.68 10.47 -13.10
C GLY A 272 20.20 10.32 -12.96
N LEU A 273 20.69 9.67 -11.90
CA LEU A 273 22.02 9.10 -11.92
C LEU A 273 22.00 7.95 -12.94
N GLY A 274 23.02 7.88 -13.80
CA GLY A 274 23.16 6.83 -14.79
C GLY A 274 23.33 5.46 -14.13
N ARG A 275 24.41 4.75 -14.47
CA ARG A 275 24.66 3.43 -13.88
C ARG A 275 25.11 3.55 -12.42
N GLN A 276 24.38 2.89 -11.51
CA GLN A 276 24.66 2.85 -10.07
C GLN A 276 24.52 1.42 -9.52
N THR A 277 25.06 1.16 -8.33
CA THR A 277 24.96 -0.14 -7.65
C THR A 277 24.32 0.03 -6.28
N LEU A 278 23.17 -0.61 -6.09
CA LEU A 278 22.50 -0.76 -4.80
C LEU A 278 23.03 -2.00 -4.11
N ARG A 279 23.37 -1.88 -2.82
CA ARG A 279 23.89 -2.98 -2.01
C ARG A 279 22.90 -3.32 -0.90
N PHE A 280 22.64 -4.60 -0.74
CA PHE A 280 21.72 -5.15 0.23
C PHE A 280 22.46 -6.18 1.08
N GLU A 281 22.63 -5.88 2.37
CA GLU A 281 23.22 -6.81 3.32
C GLU A 281 22.17 -7.80 3.82
N LEU A 282 22.52 -9.08 3.85
CA LEU A 282 21.62 -10.14 4.31
C LEU A 282 21.93 -10.50 5.77
N PRO A 283 20.90 -10.83 6.59
CA PRO A 283 21.10 -11.31 7.95
C PRO A 283 22.07 -12.50 8.03
N ALA A 284 22.93 -12.52 9.04
CA ALA A 284 23.84 -13.63 9.29
C ALA A 284 23.07 -14.93 9.61
N GLY A 285 23.59 -16.07 9.14
CA GLY A 285 22.99 -17.39 9.41
C GLY A 285 21.76 -17.72 8.56
N LEU A 286 21.50 -16.95 7.49
CA LEU A 286 20.41 -17.22 6.55
C LEU A 286 20.61 -18.55 5.83
N ALA A 287 19.54 -19.33 5.70
CA ALA A 287 19.53 -20.52 4.86
C ALA A 287 19.81 -20.14 3.38
N PRO A 288 20.38 -21.05 2.58
CA PRO A 288 20.68 -20.77 1.18
C PRO A 288 19.45 -20.29 0.39
N LEU A 289 19.66 -19.21 -0.38
CA LEU A 289 18.62 -18.57 -1.18
C LEU A 289 18.28 -19.43 -2.40
N GLN A 290 17.01 -19.38 -2.83
CA GLN A 290 16.49 -20.06 -4.02
C GLN A 290 15.78 -19.13 -5.01
N ALA A 291 15.17 -18.05 -4.53
CA ALA A 291 14.63 -17.00 -5.40
C ALA A 291 14.79 -15.62 -4.77
N LEU A 292 14.84 -14.60 -5.62
CA LEU A 292 14.78 -13.20 -5.25
C LEU A 292 13.52 -12.58 -5.85
N ARG A 293 12.87 -11.71 -5.08
CA ARG A 293 11.91 -10.73 -5.62
C ARG A 293 12.50 -9.35 -5.41
N ILE A 294 12.61 -8.61 -6.50
CA ILE A 294 13.20 -7.27 -6.54
C ILE A 294 12.06 -6.30 -6.82
N ASP A 295 11.84 -5.39 -5.89
CA ASP A 295 10.93 -4.26 -6.04
C ASP A 295 11.82 -3.04 -6.30
N PRO A 296 12.05 -2.66 -7.58
CA PRO A 296 13.17 -1.80 -7.96
C PRO A 296 13.00 -0.33 -7.57
N ALA A 297 11.78 0.13 -7.33
CA ALA A 297 11.46 1.49 -6.91
C ALA A 297 10.04 1.57 -6.30
N ASP A 298 9.79 2.60 -5.49
CA ASP A 298 8.51 2.97 -4.89
C ASP A 298 7.69 3.98 -5.74
N ARG A 299 7.89 3.92 -7.06
CA ARG A 299 7.33 4.91 -8.01
C ARG A 299 7.32 4.45 -9.46
N PRO A 300 6.42 5.02 -10.29
CA PRO A 300 6.44 4.87 -11.73
C PRO A 300 7.68 5.53 -12.35
N GLY A 301 8.08 5.06 -13.53
CA GLY A 301 9.25 5.58 -14.25
C GLY A 301 9.81 4.59 -15.26
N ALA A 302 11.13 4.68 -15.49
CA ALA A 302 11.86 3.77 -16.35
C ALA A 302 13.04 3.18 -15.57
N LEU A 303 13.30 1.90 -15.78
CA LEU A 303 14.39 1.16 -15.15
C LEU A 303 15.27 0.56 -16.24
N GLU A 304 16.59 0.75 -16.11
CA GLU A 304 17.58 -0.05 -16.81
C GLU A 304 18.26 -0.96 -15.79
N LEU A 305 18.13 -2.28 -15.95
CA LEU A 305 18.76 -3.26 -15.08
C LEU A 305 19.97 -3.87 -15.78
N PHE A 306 21.17 -3.65 -15.24
CA PHE A 306 22.44 -4.10 -15.82
C PHE A 306 22.88 -5.46 -15.27
N SER A 307 22.78 -5.67 -13.95
CA SER A 307 23.13 -6.95 -13.34
C SER A 307 22.56 -7.12 -11.94
N VAL A 308 22.42 -8.38 -11.52
CA VAL A 308 22.18 -8.76 -10.12
C VAL A 308 23.27 -9.75 -9.72
N ARG A 309 23.94 -9.52 -8.59
CA ARG A 309 25.05 -10.36 -8.11
C ARG A 309 24.85 -10.73 -6.65
N LEU A 310 25.03 -12.01 -6.34
CA LEU A 310 25.09 -12.52 -4.97
C LEU A 310 26.55 -12.73 -4.60
N ARG A 311 26.96 -12.23 -3.43
CA ARG A 311 28.34 -12.32 -2.95
C ARG A 311 28.45 -13.02 -1.61
N ALA A 312 29.55 -13.73 -1.43
CA ALA A 312 30.00 -14.21 -0.13
C ALA A 312 30.55 -13.05 0.73
N GLN A 313 30.81 -13.34 2.00
CA GLN A 313 31.32 -12.34 2.97
C GLN A 313 32.73 -11.82 2.62
N ASP A 314 33.52 -12.60 1.89
CA ASP A 314 34.83 -12.22 1.36
C ASP A 314 34.75 -11.42 0.04
N GLY A 315 33.55 -11.16 -0.45
CA GLY A 315 33.29 -10.44 -1.70
C GLY A 315 33.26 -11.33 -2.96
N THR A 316 33.48 -12.64 -2.86
CA THR A 316 33.43 -13.56 -4.00
C THR A 316 32.02 -13.60 -4.61
N VAL A 317 31.89 -13.50 -5.93
CA VAL A 317 30.59 -13.63 -6.62
C VAL A 317 30.18 -15.09 -6.68
N LEU A 318 29.07 -15.44 -6.01
CA LEU A 318 28.52 -16.79 -5.94
C LEU A 318 27.48 -17.07 -7.02
N TRP A 319 26.78 -16.03 -7.45
CA TRP A 319 25.78 -16.11 -8.53
C TRP A 319 25.61 -14.74 -9.17
N GLN A 320 25.25 -14.74 -10.45
CA GLN A 320 25.06 -13.53 -11.22
C GLN A 320 23.96 -13.71 -12.26
N TRP A 321 23.20 -12.64 -12.49
CA TRP A 321 22.29 -12.48 -13.62
C TRP A 321 22.65 -11.23 -14.41
N GLN A 322 22.54 -11.34 -15.73
CA GLN A 322 22.69 -10.29 -16.71
C GLN A 322 21.61 -10.42 -17.80
N PRO A 323 21.32 -9.34 -18.56
CA PRO A 323 20.27 -9.34 -19.58
C PRO A 323 20.40 -10.44 -20.64
N ARG A 324 21.64 -10.83 -20.96
CA ARG A 324 21.99 -11.92 -21.90
C ARG A 324 21.68 -13.33 -21.38
N ASP A 325 21.57 -13.49 -20.07
CA ASP A 325 21.28 -14.79 -19.45
C ASP A 325 19.81 -15.20 -19.61
N GLY A 326 18.97 -14.32 -20.18
CA GLY A 326 17.60 -14.61 -20.54
C GLY A 326 16.55 -14.07 -19.56
N GLY A 327 15.68 -14.96 -19.07
CA GLY A 327 14.35 -14.64 -18.55
C GLY A 327 14.31 -14.02 -17.15
N ILE A 328 13.33 -13.13 -16.97
CA ILE A 328 12.74 -12.81 -15.67
C ILE A 328 11.57 -13.78 -15.48
N ASP A 329 11.50 -14.47 -14.35
CA ASP A 329 10.52 -15.53 -14.12
C ASP A 329 9.09 -15.00 -14.01
N ALA A 330 8.93 -13.85 -13.36
CA ALA A 330 7.66 -13.16 -13.20
C ALA A 330 7.90 -11.68 -12.95
N LEU A 331 6.94 -10.84 -13.32
CA LEU A 331 6.96 -9.40 -13.05
C LEU A 331 5.53 -8.85 -12.92
N GLY A 332 5.39 -7.75 -12.19
CA GLY A 332 4.14 -7.03 -11.99
C GLY A 332 4.39 -5.53 -11.79
N GLY A 333 3.40 -4.69 -12.11
CA GLY A 333 3.53 -3.22 -12.04
C GLY A 333 4.50 -2.60 -13.07
N MET A 334 5.10 -3.42 -13.93
CA MET A 334 6.09 -3.02 -14.93
C MET A 334 5.98 -3.88 -16.20
N GLN A 335 6.67 -3.48 -17.27
CA GLN A 335 6.78 -4.26 -18.51
C GLN A 335 8.19 -4.15 -19.09
N ARG A 336 8.76 -5.30 -19.48
CA ARG A 336 10.04 -5.34 -20.20
C ARG A 336 9.86 -4.81 -21.62
N LEU A 337 10.67 -3.83 -22.01
CA LEU A 337 10.70 -3.28 -23.35
C LEU A 337 11.69 -4.06 -24.24
N PRO A 338 11.39 -4.24 -25.54
CA PRO A 338 12.34 -4.83 -26.48
C PRO A 338 13.58 -3.94 -26.61
N ALA A 339 14.77 -4.55 -26.56
CA ALA A 339 16.03 -3.81 -26.62
C ALA A 339 16.17 -3.10 -27.97
N THR A 340 16.39 -1.79 -27.96
CA THR A 340 16.62 -1.00 -29.19
C THR A 340 18.08 -1.00 -29.61
N HIS A 341 19.03 -1.05 -28.66
CA HIS A 341 20.48 -1.17 -28.93
C HIS A 341 21.23 -1.93 -27.82
N GLY A 342 21.82 -3.09 -28.17
CA GLY A 342 22.76 -3.85 -27.34
C GLY A 342 22.16 -4.60 -26.14
N GLU A 343 22.65 -5.81 -25.86
CA GLU A 343 22.24 -6.63 -24.69
C GLU A 343 22.88 -6.16 -23.37
N GLN A 344 23.27 -4.88 -23.26
CA GLN A 344 24.01 -4.38 -22.10
C GLN A 344 23.14 -4.11 -20.87
N ALA A 345 21.85 -3.85 -21.07
CA ALA A 345 20.86 -3.62 -20.02
C ALA A 345 19.48 -4.17 -20.41
N ALA A 346 18.68 -4.58 -19.42
CA ALA A 346 17.27 -4.88 -19.60
C ALA A 346 16.44 -3.64 -19.25
N PHE A 347 15.62 -3.18 -20.19
CA PHE A 347 14.81 -1.96 -20.05
C PHE A 347 13.39 -2.29 -19.62
N PHE A 348 12.86 -1.53 -18.66
CA PHE A 348 11.50 -1.67 -18.17
C PHE A 348 10.79 -0.33 -18.09
N ALA A 349 9.53 -0.32 -18.55
CA ALA A 349 8.58 0.72 -18.19
C ALA A 349 7.88 0.33 -16.88
N VAL A 350 7.82 1.25 -15.93
CA VAL A 350 7.25 1.04 -14.59
C VAL A 350 6.01 1.91 -14.43
N PHE A 351 4.87 1.30 -14.11
CA PHE A 351 3.55 1.94 -14.25
C PHE A 351 2.90 2.36 -12.93
N ASP A 352 3.29 1.75 -11.82
CA ASP A 352 2.73 2.02 -10.49
C ASP A 352 3.82 2.13 -9.42
N GLU A 353 3.42 2.17 -8.15
CA GLU A 353 4.32 2.35 -7.01
C GLU A 353 4.77 1.02 -6.38
N ASP A 354 4.24 -0.11 -6.85
CA ASP A 354 4.55 -1.46 -6.36
C ASP A 354 5.09 -2.37 -7.49
N PRO A 355 6.08 -1.93 -8.29
CA PRO A 355 6.68 -2.79 -9.31
C PRO A 355 7.50 -3.90 -8.66
N TRP A 356 7.48 -5.07 -9.28
CA TRP A 356 8.30 -6.19 -8.82
C TRP A 356 8.69 -7.10 -9.97
N LEU A 357 9.83 -7.77 -9.80
CA LEU A 357 10.30 -8.85 -10.67
C LEU A 357 10.89 -9.98 -9.84
N VAL A 358 10.81 -11.21 -10.35
CA VAL A 358 11.32 -12.42 -9.69
C VAL A 358 12.43 -13.04 -10.52
N LEU A 359 13.51 -13.43 -9.83
CA LEU A 359 14.62 -14.21 -10.36
C LEU A 359 14.78 -15.49 -9.54
N LYS A 360 14.60 -16.64 -10.19
CA LYS A 360 14.93 -17.96 -9.63
C LYS A 360 16.42 -18.21 -9.82
N LEU A 361 17.10 -18.57 -8.74
CA LEU A 361 18.55 -18.78 -8.75
C LEU A 361 18.96 -20.06 -9.49
N GLY A 362 18.06 -21.05 -9.60
CA GLY A 362 18.32 -22.37 -10.20
C GLY A 362 19.24 -23.27 -9.36
N GLN A 363 19.84 -22.72 -8.32
CA GLN A 363 20.70 -23.39 -7.34
C GLN A 363 20.53 -22.73 -5.98
N GLN A 364 20.91 -23.45 -4.91
CA GLN A 364 20.96 -22.89 -3.57
C GLN A 364 22.22 -22.04 -3.37
N VAL A 365 22.06 -20.77 -2.98
CA VAL A 365 23.18 -19.83 -2.84
C VAL A 365 23.21 -19.23 -1.43
N ALA A 366 24.27 -19.50 -0.68
CA ALA A 366 24.52 -18.90 0.64
C ALA A 366 25.24 -17.55 0.49
N ALA A 367 24.49 -16.50 0.17
CA ALA A 367 25.01 -15.15 0.01
C ALA A 367 24.99 -14.35 1.32
N ALA A 368 25.99 -13.48 1.50
CA ALA A 368 26.03 -12.48 2.56
C ALA A 368 25.56 -11.10 2.07
N MET A 369 25.70 -10.83 0.77
CA MET A 369 25.35 -9.54 0.17
C MET A 369 24.77 -9.73 -1.22
N ILE A 370 23.85 -8.85 -1.61
CA ILE A 370 23.30 -8.75 -2.96
C ILE A 370 23.60 -7.36 -3.52
N GLU A 371 24.17 -7.32 -4.72
CA GLU A 371 24.41 -6.09 -5.48
C GLU A 371 23.49 -6.05 -6.69
N ILE A 372 22.70 -4.98 -6.81
CA ILE A 372 21.86 -4.71 -7.98
C ILE A 372 22.43 -3.50 -8.69
N GLU A 373 22.83 -3.70 -9.94
CA GLU A 373 23.34 -2.64 -10.78
C GLU A 373 22.26 -2.18 -11.74
N LEU A 374 21.87 -0.91 -11.63
CA LEU A 374 20.72 -0.36 -12.35
C LEU A 374 20.90 1.13 -12.68
N SER A 375 20.03 1.69 -13.52
CA SER A 375 19.80 3.12 -13.66
C SER A 375 18.30 3.42 -13.59
N TRP A 376 17.96 4.63 -13.16
CA TRP A 376 16.58 5.12 -13.13
C TRP A 376 16.50 6.46 -13.86
N PRO A 377 16.47 6.49 -15.19
CA PRO A 377 16.51 7.74 -15.94
C PRO A 377 15.28 8.61 -15.66
N GLN A 378 15.49 9.92 -15.59
CA GLN A 378 14.39 10.90 -15.48
C GLN A 378 13.83 11.17 -16.88
N LEU A 379 12.84 10.39 -17.28
CA LEU A 379 12.10 10.56 -18.52
C LEU A 379 10.67 11.00 -18.19
N PRO A 380 10.32 12.30 -18.35
CA PRO A 380 8.97 12.78 -18.13
C PRO A 380 7.91 12.00 -18.94
N GLU A 381 8.29 11.52 -20.13
CA GLU A 381 7.43 10.71 -20.99
C GLU A 381 7.07 9.36 -20.35
N ALA A 382 7.95 8.78 -19.52
CA ALA A 382 7.68 7.53 -18.82
C ALA A 382 6.59 7.69 -17.76
N GLU A 383 6.55 8.83 -17.07
CA GLU A 383 5.48 9.15 -16.11
C GLU A 383 4.14 9.35 -16.81
N VAL A 384 4.14 10.02 -17.98
CA VAL A 384 2.93 10.20 -18.81
C VAL A 384 2.41 8.86 -19.33
N LEU A 385 3.31 7.99 -19.81
CA LEU A 385 2.97 6.62 -20.25
C LEU A 385 2.41 5.79 -19.09
N ALA A 386 3.00 5.87 -17.89
CA ALA A 386 2.48 5.21 -16.70
C ALA A 386 1.07 5.69 -16.35
N GLN A 387 0.81 6.99 -16.42
CA GLN A 387 -0.51 7.54 -16.18
C GLN A 387 -1.53 7.09 -17.23
N ALA A 388 -1.17 7.12 -18.52
CA ALA A 388 -2.03 6.65 -19.60
C ALA A 388 -2.35 5.15 -19.47
N GLN A 389 -1.35 4.32 -19.15
CA GLN A 389 -1.54 2.88 -18.96
C GLN A 389 -2.45 2.59 -17.75
N ARG A 390 -2.30 3.32 -16.64
CA ARG A 390 -3.21 3.20 -15.48
C ARG A 390 -4.66 3.50 -15.86
N LEU A 391 -4.89 4.56 -16.63
CA LEU A 391 -6.24 4.91 -17.12
C LEU A 391 -6.79 3.82 -18.05
N CYS A 392 -5.99 3.30 -18.98
CA CYS A 392 -6.39 2.19 -19.85
C CYS A 392 -6.70 0.93 -19.06
N ASN A 393 -5.87 0.56 -18.08
CA ASN A 393 -6.10 -0.62 -17.23
C ASN A 393 -7.38 -0.47 -16.39
N ALA A 394 -7.63 0.71 -15.84
CA ALA A 394 -8.88 1.00 -15.11
C ALA A 394 -10.11 0.85 -16.02
N GLU A 395 -10.04 1.35 -17.25
CA GLU A 395 -11.14 1.22 -18.22
C GLU A 395 -11.33 -0.23 -18.68
N LEU A 396 -10.25 -0.97 -18.92
CA LEU A 396 -10.30 -2.41 -19.22
C LEU A 396 -10.92 -3.21 -18.07
N ALA A 397 -10.57 -2.90 -16.82
CA ALA A 397 -11.17 -3.53 -15.65
C ALA A 397 -12.68 -3.22 -15.55
N ARG A 398 -13.07 -1.96 -15.80
CA ARG A 398 -14.47 -1.53 -15.85
C ARG A 398 -15.26 -2.30 -16.92
N LEU A 399 -14.73 -2.36 -18.15
CA LEU A 399 -15.33 -3.10 -19.27
C LEU A 399 -15.40 -4.60 -18.99
N GLY A 400 -14.38 -5.16 -18.33
CA GLY A 400 -14.35 -6.56 -17.89
C GLY A 400 -15.46 -6.89 -16.90
N ALA A 401 -15.66 -6.03 -15.89
CA ALA A 401 -16.74 -6.16 -14.91
C ALA A 401 -18.13 -6.03 -15.56
N GLU A 402 -18.29 -5.07 -16.48
CA GLU A 402 -19.52 -4.88 -17.25
C GLU A 402 -19.84 -6.11 -18.13
N SER A 403 -18.84 -6.66 -18.82
CA SER A 403 -18.97 -7.90 -19.60
C SER A 403 -19.33 -9.11 -18.72
N ALA A 404 -18.75 -9.23 -17.52
CA ALA A 404 -19.12 -10.28 -16.56
C ALA A 404 -20.58 -10.14 -16.12
N HIS A 405 -21.04 -8.92 -15.82
CA HIS A 405 -22.44 -8.64 -15.48
C HIS A 405 -23.40 -9.04 -16.60
N TYR A 406 -23.11 -8.68 -17.86
CA TYR A 406 -23.94 -9.06 -19.00
C TYR A 406 -23.93 -10.57 -19.27
N ARG A 407 -22.80 -11.26 -19.06
CA ARG A 407 -22.74 -12.73 -19.14
C ARG A 407 -23.65 -13.39 -18.10
N GLN A 408 -23.67 -12.87 -16.87
CA GLN A 408 -24.56 -13.36 -15.81
C GLN A 408 -26.04 -13.11 -16.15
N LYS A 409 -26.40 -11.90 -16.60
CA LYS A 409 -27.76 -11.60 -17.09
C LYS A 409 -28.18 -12.52 -18.24
N GLY A 410 -27.29 -12.75 -19.21
CA GLY A 410 -27.54 -13.66 -20.33
C GLY A 410 -27.78 -15.09 -19.86
N ALA A 411 -27.02 -15.57 -18.87
CA ALA A 411 -27.26 -16.88 -18.26
C ALA A 411 -28.62 -16.96 -17.56
N HIS A 412 -28.99 -15.92 -16.81
CA HIS A 412 -30.29 -15.82 -16.17
C HIS A 412 -31.45 -15.83 -17.19
N TYR A 413 -31.39 -15.01 -18.24
CA TYR A 413 -32.42 -14.99 -19.29
C TYR A 413 -32.54 -16.33 -20.02
N ARG A 414 -31.43 -17.06 -20.23
CA ARG A 414 -31.50 -18.42 -20.79
C ARG A 414 -32.23 -19.39 -19.87
N GLN A 415 -32.02 -19.31 -18.55
CA GLN A 415 -32.76 -20.12 -17.58
C GLN A 415 -34.25 -19.79 -17.59
N VAL A 416 -34.60 -18.50 -17.59
CA VAL A 416 -35.99 -18.03 -17.67
C VAL A 416 -36.66 -18.50 -18.97
N ALA A 417 -35.99 -18.37 -20.11
CA ALA A 417 -36.52 -18.85 -21.40
C ALA A 417 -36.66 -20.38 -21.44
N ALA A 418 -35.76 -21.13 -20.79
CA ALA A 418 -35.91 -22.58 -20.64
C ALA A 418 -37.14 -22.94 -19.78
N TRP A 419 -37.37 -22.21 -18.69
CA TRP A 419 -38.55 -22.38 -17.84
C TRP A 419 -39.85 -22.13 -18.61
N TYR A 420 -39.97 -21.01 -19.32
CA TYR A 420 -41.17 -20.70 -20.13
C TYR A 420 -41.42 -21.76 -21.21
N ARG A 421 -40.37 -22.31 -21.83
CA ARG A 421 -40.53 -23.40 -22.82
C ARG A 421 -41.07 -24.68 -22.19
N GLN A 422 -40.61 -25.05 -21.00
CA GLN A 422 -41.14 -26.20 -20.27
C GLN A 422 -42.60 -25.99 -19.88
N GLU A 423 -42.93 -24.79 -19.39
CA GLU A 423 -44.29 -24.48 -18.97
C GLU A 423 -45.27 -24.45 -20.15
N ALA A 424 -44.86 -23.89 -21.29
CA ALA A 424 -45.64 -23.94 -22.52
C ALA A 424 -45.85 -25.37 -23.04
N ALA A 425 -44.83 -26.24 -22.93
CA ALA A 425 -44.97 -27.65 -23.30
C ALA A 425 -45.98 -28.38 -22.40
N ARG A 426 -45.91 -28.18 -21.08
CA ARG A 426 -46.90 -28.73 -20.11
C ARG A 426 -48.31 -28.26 -20.40
N SER A 427 -48.50 -26.95 -20.61
CA SER A 427 -49.81 -26.39 -20.93
C SER A 427 -50.35 -26.94 -22.25
N SER A 428 -49.50 -27.12 -23.26
CA SER A 428 -49.90 -27.75 -24.53
C SER A 428 -50.32 -29.21 -24.34
N GLU A 429 -49.59 -29.99 -23.54
CA GLU A 429 -49.95 -31.38 -23.22
C GLU A 429 -51.29 -31.47 -22.47
N GLU A 430 -51.54 -30.55 -21.54
CA GLU A 430 -52.80 -30.45 -20.80
C GLU A 430 -53.98 -30.11 -21.74
N VAL A 431 -53.81 -29.15 -22.65
CA VAL A 431 -54.84 -28.80 -23.66
C VAL A 431 -55.15 -30.00 -24.56
N VAL A 432 -54.14 -30.74 -25.01
CA VAL A 432 -54.33 -31.95 -25.82
C VAL A 432 -55.13 -33.00 -25.05
N ARG A 433 -54.75 -33.27 -23.79
CA ARG A 433 -55.45 -34.23 -22.92
C ARG A 433 -56.91 -33.85 -22.69
N ASN A 434 -57.16 -32.59 -22.34
CA ASN A 434 -58.52 -32.07 -22.13
C ASN A 434 -59.38 -32.19 -23.41
N ARG A 435 -58.77 -31.98 -24.58
CA ARG A 435 -59.45 -32.15 -25.88
C ARG A 435 -59.79 -33.61 -26.17
N GLU A 436 -58.89 -34.54 -25.88
CA GLU A 436 -59.13 -35.97 -26.03
C GLU A 436 -60.25 -36.46 -25.10
N GLU A 437 -60.23 -36.05 -23.82
CA GLU A 437 -61.28 -36.36 -22.85
C GLU A 437 -62.64 -35.81 -23.29
N ALA A 438 -62.69 -34.54 -23.73
CA ALA A 438 -63.92 -33.94 -24.25
C ALA A 438 -64.45 -34.66 -25.50
N SER A 439 -63.56 -35.09 -26.39
CA SER A 439 -63.92 -35.87 -27.59
C SER A 439 -64.49 -37.24 -27.23
N ALA A 440 -63.89 -37.94 -26.26
CA ALA A 440 -64.38 -39.22 -25.77
C ALA A 440 -65.76 -39.09 -25.12
N MET A 441 -65.94 -38.06 -24.26
CA MET A 441 -67.24 -37.78 -23.64
C MET A 441 -68.32 -37.44 -24.67
N ALA A 442 -67.98 -36.66 -25.70
CA ALA A 442 -68.90 -36.36 -26.79
C ALA A 442 -69.27 -37.61 -27.61
N ALA A 443 -68.34 -38.54 -27.82
CA ALA A 443 -68.62 -39.80 -28.50
C ALA A 443 -69.57 -40.70 -27.69
N GLN A 444 -69.33 -40.80 -26.36
CA GLN A 444 -70.21 -41.54 -25.45
C GLN A 444 -71.62 -40.95 -25.43
N LEU A 445 -71.75 -39.62 -25.37
CA LEU A 445 -73.05 -38.96 -25.39
C LEU A 445 -73.81 -39.23 -26.70
N ARG A 446 -73.11 -39.22 -27.85
CA ARG A 446 -73.71 -39.58 -29.15
C ARG A 446 -74.22 -41.01 -29.17
N GLN A 447 -73.48 -41.97 -28.60
CA GLN A 447 -73.93 -43.36 -28.48
C GLN A 447 -75.17 -43.47 -27.59
N GLN A 448 -75.22 -42.76 -26.46
CA GLN A 448 -76.40 -42.74 -25.60
C GLN A 448 -77.62 -42.14 -26.31
N ILE A 449 -77.47 -41.03 -27.04
CA ILE A 449 -78.55 -40.41 -27.81
C ILE A 449 -79.07 -41.37 -28.89
N ALA A 450 -78.17 -42.07 -29.60
CA ALA A 450 -78.54 -43.05 -30.61
C ALA A 450 -79.34 -44.21 -29.99
N ALA A 451 -78.85 -44.79 -28.88
CA ALA A 451 -79.54 -45.86 -28.17
C ALA A 451 -80.91 -45.42 -27.63
N GLN A 452 -81.02 -44.19 -27.10
CA GLN A 452 -82.30 -43.64 -26.66
C GLN A 452 -83.27 -43.43 -27.82
N SER A 453 -82.76 -42.99 -28.97
CA SER A 453 -83.58 -42.80 -30.18
C SER A 453 -84.10 -44.13 -30.72
N GLU A 454 -83.26 -45.17 -30.78
CA GLU A 454 -83.69 -46.54 -31.13
C GLU A 454 -84.74 -47.09 -30.15
N PHE A 455 -84.52 -46.91 -28.85
CA PHE A 455 -85.50 -47.30 -27.83
C PHE A 455 -86.84 -46.57 -28.02
N LEU A 456 -86.80 -45.27 -28.33
CA LEU A 456 -87.98 -44.45 -28.53
C LEU A 456 -88.76 -44.86 -29.79
N GLU A 457 -88.06 -45.20 -30.89
CA GLU A 457 -88.68 -45.76 -32.09
C GLU A 457 -89.29 -47.15 -31.84
N HIS A 458 -88.62 -48.00 -31.05
CA HIS A 458 -89.18 -49.28 -30.63
C HIS A 458 -90.47 -49.10 -29.83
N MET A 459 -90.47 -48.18 -28.86
CA MET A 459 -91.66 -47.83 -28.07
C MET A 459 -92.81 -47.28 -28.92
N LYS A 460 -92.52 -46.43 -29.91
CA LYS A 460 -93.53 -45.94 -30.86
C LYS A 460 -94.14 -47.08 -31.67
N ALA A 461 -93.31 -48.00 -32.17
CA ALA A 461 -93.80 -49.16 -32.92
C ALA A 461 -94.66 -50.09 -32.06
N GLN A 462 -94.27 -50.31 -30.80
CA GLN A 462 -95.05 -51.09 -29.85
C GLN A 462 -96.40 -50.42 -29.56
N ASN A 463 -96.41 -49.12 -29.25
CA ASN A 463 -97.65 -48.36 -29.02
C ASN A 463 -98.58 -48.40 -30.25
N ALA A 464 -98.04 -48.35 -31.47
CA ALA A 464 -98.84 -48.45 -32.69
C ALA A 464 -99.51 -49.84 -32.83
N ARG A 465 -98.80 -50.92 -32.48
CA ARG A 465 -99.37 -52.28 -32.44
C ARG A 465 -100.46 -52.40 -31.38
N ASP A 466 -100.18 -51.91 -30.17
CA ASP A 466 -101.15 -51.94 -29.06
C ASP A 466 -102.42 -51.17 -29.42
N LEU A 467 -102.29 -50.02 -30.11
CA LEU A 467 -103.42 -49.24 -30.61
C LEU A 467 -104.24 -50.02 -31.66
N GLN A 468 -103.57 -50.71 -32.59
CA GLN A 468 -104.25 -51.57 -33.56
C GLN A 468 -104.98 -52.74 -32.89
N SER A 469 -104.35 -53.40 -31.91
CA SER A 469 -104.99 -54.46 -31.12
C SER A 469 -106.19 -53.94 -30.34
N MET A 470 -106.09 -52.74 -29.76
CA MET A 470 -107.21 -52.11 -29.05
C MET A 470 -108.37 -51.80 -30.01
N GLN A 471 -108.09 -51.31 -31.22
CA GLN A 471 -109.11 -51.06 -32.25
C GLN A 471 -109.79 -52.36 -32.70
N ALA A 472 -109.03 -53.42 -32.95
CA ALA A 472 -109.57 -54.73 -33.31
C ALA A 472 -110.48 -55.30 -32.21
N LEU A 473 -110.06 -55.20 -30.94
CA LEU A 473 -110.88 -55.60 -29.79
C LEU A 473 -112.15 -54.74 -29.67
N GLN A 474 -112.09 -53.44 -29.98
CA GLN A 474 -113.27 -52.58 -30.02
C GLN A 474 -114.25 -52.99 -31.13
N GLU A 475 -113.74 -53.35 -32.31
CA GLU A 475 -114.55 -53.86 -33.42
C GLU A 475 -115.19 -55.22 -33.10
N GLU A 476 -114.42 -56.16 -32.52
CA GLU A 476 -114.96 -57.44 -32.05
C GLU A 476 -116.04 -57.23 -30.98
N LEU A 477 -115.82 -56.32 -30.04
CA LEU A 477 -116.78 -56.00 -28.99
C LEU A 477 -118.03 -55.32 -29.56
N ALA A 478 -117.89 -54.46 -30.58
CA ALA A 478 -119.00 -53.88 -31.32
C ALA A 478 -119.77 -54.96 -32.11
N HIS A 479 -119.07 -55.91 -32.73
CA HIS A 479 -119.67 -57.03 -33.46
C HIS A 479 -120.42 -57.96 -32.51
N ALA A 480 -119.83 -58.33 -31.36
CA ALA A 480 -120.47 -59.12 -30.32
C ALA A 480 -121.72 -58.42 -29.75
N ARG A 481 -121.65 -57.10 -29.52
CA ARG A 481 -122.83 -56.28 -29.14
C ARG A 481 -123.90 -56.30 -30.23
N GLY A 482 -123.52 -56.20 -31.50
CA GLY A 482 -124.42 -56.29 -32.66
C GLY A 482 -125.09 -57.66 -32.76
N MET A 483 -124.34 -58.76 -32.60
CA MET A 483 -124.89 -60.11 -32.54
C MET A 483 -125.85 -60.29 -31.37
N LEU A 484 -125.50 -59.79 -30.17
CA LEU A 484 -126.39 -59.78 -29.00
C LEU A 484 -127.69 -59.01 -29.28
N GLN A 485 -127.62 -57.86 -29.95
CA GLN A 485 -128.82 -57.12 -30.39
C GLN A 485 -129.63 -57.90 -31.43
N GLY A 486 -128.98 -58.54 -32.40
CA GLY A 486 -129.63 -59.39 -33.41
C GLY A 486 -130.34 -60.59 -32.79
N VAL A 487 -129.70 -61.27 -31.83
CA VAL A 487 -130.32 -62.34 -31.03
C VAL A 487 -131.52 -61.79 -30.25
N ARG A 488 -131.40 -60.64 -29.59
CA ARG A 488 -132.52 -59.98 -28.88
C ARG A 488 -133.68 -59.60 -29.82
N ALA A 489 -133.40 -59.29 -31.09
CA ALA A 489 -134.40 -58.94 -32.08
C ALA A 489 -135.04 -60.15 -32.78
N SER A 490 -134.45 -61.35 -32.66
CA SER A 490 -134.93 -62.55 -33.36
C SER A 490 -136.29 -63.03 -32.84
N LYS A 491 -137.14 -63.55 -33.76
CA LYS A 491 -138.44 -64.15 -33.43
C LYS A 491 -138.31 -65.31 -32.46
N LEU A 492 -137.22 -66.10 -32.55
CA LEU A 492 -136.95 -67.22 -31.64
C LEU A 492 -136.65 -66.76 -30.21
N TRP A 493 -135.92 -65.65 -30.03
CA TRP A 493 -135.70 -65.07 -28.69
C TRP A 493 -136.99 -64.46 -28.14
N ARG A 494 -137.78 -63.77 -28.97
CA ARG A 494 -139.11 -63.26 -28.59
C ARG A 494 -140.08 -64.38 -28.21
N LEU A 495 -140.09 -65.49 -28.95
CA LEU A 495 -140.86 -66.70 -28.64
C LEU A 495 -140.32 -67.41 -27.40
N GLY A 496 -139.01 -67.54 -27.23
CA GLY A 496 -138.37 -68.15 -26.05
C GLY A 496 -138.59 -67.37 -24.76
N ARG A 497 -138.63 -66.03 -24.84
CA ARG A 497 -139.01 -65.14 -23.74
C ARG A 497 -140.51 -65.24 -23.42
N TRP A 498 -141.36 -65.40 -24.44
CA TRP A 498 -142.81 -65.58 -24.28
C TRP A 498 -143.18 -66.98 -23.71
N LEU A 499 -142.39 -68.00 -24.02
CA LEU A 499 -142.54 -69.38 -23.52
C LEU A 499 -141.81 -69.67 -22.19
N GLY A 500 -141.15 -68.67 -21.59
CA GLY A 500 -140.47 -68.82 -20.28
C GLY A 500 -139.19 -69.68 -20.29
N LEU A 501 -138.59 -69.93 -21.46
CA LEU A 501 -137.43 -70.81 -21.63
C LEU A 501 -136.07 -70.08 -21.65
N THR A 502 -136.05 -68.75 -21.56
CA THR A 502 -134.81 -67.97 -21.46
C THR A 502 -134.51 -67.56 -20.00
N LYS A 503 -133.55 -68.24 -19.35
CA LYS A 503 -132.96 -67.86 -18.05
C LYS A 503 -131.52 -67.34 -18.25
N ILE A 504 -131.33 -66.18 -18.85
CA ILE A 504 -130.03 -65.49 -18.83
C ILE A 504 -130.29 -63.99 -18.69
N SER A 505 -129.91 -63.45 -17.53
CA SER A 505 -129.59 -62.04 -17.34
C SER A 505 -128.08 -61.86 -17.53
N LEU A 506 -127.72 -60.92 -18.39
CA LEU A 506 -126.39 -60.54 -18.92
C LEU A 506 -125.95 -61.34 -20.15
#